data_AF-A0A2U0RWJ1-F1
#
_entry.id   AF-A0A2U0RWJ1-F1
#
_cell.length_a   1.000
_cell.length_b   1.000
_cell.length_c   1.000
_cell.angle_alpha   90.00
_cell.angle_beta   90.00
_cell.angle_gamma   90.00
#
_symmetry.space_group_name_H-M   'P 1'
#
loop_
_entity.id
_entity.type
_entity.pdbx_description
1 polymer ?
#
loop_
_entity_poly.entity_id
_entity_poly.type
_entity_poly.pdbx_seq_one_letter_code
_entity_poly.pdbx_strand_id
1 'polypeptide(L)'
;MNCPHCGSELEYEDATICPKCGESIVVEETETQQDVIETPQKQTDLLLAASIVTMIAATFVASLGYLGVFQYIELIDYYVNYYGLSYSAASDFALGFLIFGIDGLVAGAFALAGAFLMLKRKWFMFSMVGTIFPLASVFVTFVCVQQYNYGFTDILIFAEVAAAMFSFIGMLLTFASRKEYT
;
A
#
# COMPACT_ATOMS: atom_id res chain seq x y z
N MET A 1 4.05 40.96 -45.50
CA MET A 1 4.67 39.63 -45.20
C MET A 1 4.01 38.57 -46.08
N ASN A 2 4.66 37.46 -46.43
CA ASN A 2 4.03 36.40 -47.25
C ASN A 2 3.59 35.22 -46.38
N CYS A 3 2.45 34.62 -46.70
CA CYS A 3 1.97 33.42 -46.02
C CYS A 3 2.95 32.25 -46.24
N PRO A 4 3.39 31.53 -45.18
CA PRO A 4 4.32 30.41 -45.32
C PRO A 4 3.73 29.19 -46.05
N HIS A 5 2.40 29.06 -46.10
CA HIS A 5 1.73 27.91 -46.68
C HIS A 5 1.39 28.07 -48.16
N CYS A 6 0.97 29.27 -48.59
CA CYS A 6 0.55 29.50 -49.98
C CYS A 6 1.36 30.59 -50.72
N GLY A 7 2.33 31.22 -50.04
CA GLY A 7 3.20 32.23 -50.62
C GLY A 7 2.53 33.54 -50.98
N SER A 8 1.23 33.72 -50.68
CA SER A 8 0.51 34.95 -50.99
C SER A 8 0.90 36.08 -50.05
N GLU A 9 1.01 37.28 -50.60
CA GLU A 9 1.27 38.51 -49.85
C GLU A 9 0.08 38.83 -48.93
N LEU A 10 0.37 39.03 -47.64
CA LEU A 10 -0.60 39.37 -46.60
C LEU A 10 -0.76 40.90 -46.57
N GLU A 11 -1.99 41.36 -46.80
CA GLU A 11 -2.35 42.79 -46.79
C GLU A 11 -2.32 43.41 -45.38
N TYR A 12 -2.33 42.58 -44.33
CA TYR A 12 -2.32 42.99 -42.92
C TYR A 12 -1.22 42.24 -42.17
N GLU A 13 -0.31 42.97 -41.51
CA GLU A 13 0.83 42.38 -40.77
C GLU A 13 0.41 41.63 -39.50
N ASP A 14 -0.82 41.84 -39.05
CA ASP A 14 -1.45 41.30 -37.84
C ASP A 14 -2.50 40.21 -38.13
N ALA A 15 -2.59 39.73 -39.38
CA ALA A 15 -3.49 38.65 -39.74
C ALA A 15 -3.04 37.31 -39.12
N THR A 16 -3.87 36.75 -38.23
CA THR A 16 -3.63 35.43 -37.60
C THR A 16 -4.00 34.25 -38.50
N ILE A 17 -4.85 34.47 -39.50
CA ILE A 17 -5.31 33.45 -40.46
C ILE A 17 -5.17 34.02 -41.87
N CYS A 18 -4.64 33.22 -42.80
CA CYS A 18 -4.49 33.63 -44.18
C CYS A 18 -5.86 33.70 -44.87
N PRO A 19 -6.29 34.87 -45.38
CA PRO A 19 -7.59 35.02 -46.02
C PRO A 19 -7.69 34.26 -47.36
N LYS A 20 -6.57 33.79 -47.93
CA LYS A 20 -6.56 33.05 -49.20
C LYS A 20 -6.55 31.52 -49.03
N CYS A 21 -5.81 30.99 -48.08
CA CYS A 21 -5.74 29.54 -47.87
C CYS A 21 -6.46 29.05 -46.62
N GLY A 22 -6.88 29.95 -45.72
CA GLY A 22 -7.57 29.60 -44.47
C GLY A 22 -6.64 29.05 -43.38
N GLU A 23 -5.34 28.93 -43.65
CA GLU A 23 -4.35 28.38 -42.72
C GLU A 23 -3.85 29.46 -41.74
N SER A 24 -3.57 29.09 -40.49
CA SER A 24 -3.04 30.02 -39.49
C SER A 24 -1.62 30.50 -39.87
N ILE A 25 -1.34 31.78 -39.64
CA ILE A 25 -0.05 32.43 -39.92
C ILE A 25 0.79 32.55 -38.64
N VAL A 26 0.14 32.46 -37.48
CA VAL A 26 0.81 32.44 -36.18
C VAL A 26 1.57 31.12 -36.09
N VAL A 27 2.91 31.20 -36.16
CA VAL A 27 3.77 30.14 -35.65
C VAL A 27 3.54 30.13 -34.15
N GLU A 28 2.60 29.28 -33.72
CA GLU A 28 2.40 28.97 -32.31
C GLU A 28 3.67 28.30 -31.79
N GLU A 29 4.59 29.11 -31.26
CA GLU A 29 5.49 28.71 -30.19
C GLU A 29 4.68 28.47 -28.89
N THR A 30 3.57 27.74 -28.96
CA THR A 30 2.79 27.26 -27.80
C THR A 30 1.56 26.55 -28.32
N GLU A 31 1.69 25.27 -28.68
CA GLU A 31 0.61 24.31 -28.51
C GLU A 31 1.21 22.90 -28.55
N THR A 32 1.57 22.46 -27.34
CA THR A 32 1.54 21.06 -26.91
C THR A 32 1.87 20.02 -27.98
N GLN A 33 3.17 19.75 -28.14
CA GLN A 33 3.63 18.37 -28.28
C GLN A 33 3.08 17.58 -27.09
N GLN A 34 1.87 17.08 -27.25
CA GLN A 34 1.28 16.01 -26.48
C GLN A 34 1.94 14.70 -26.95
N ASP A 35 3.27 14.68 -26.94
CA ASP A 35 4.04 13.45 -27.00
C ASP A 35 3.90 12.80 -25.64
N VAL A 36 3.07 11.77 -25.62
CA VAL A 36 3.08 10.59 -24.76
C VAL A 36 4.35 10.45 -23.90
N ILE A 37 4.39 11.14 -22.76
CA ILE A 37 5.28 10.86 -21.62
C ILE A 37 4.39 10.61 -20.39
N GLU A 38 3.36 9.77 -20.52
CA GLU A 38 2.52 9.36 -19.37
C GLU A 38 3.02 8.08 -18.67
N THR A 39 4.03 7.40 -19.22
CA THR A 39 4.44 6.07 -18.73
C THR A 39 5.33 6.09 -17.47
N PRO A 40 6.30 7.01 -17.26
CA PRO A 40 7.14 6.93 -16.05
C PRO A 40 6.46 7.53 -14.80
N GLN A 41 5.60 8.53 -14.96
CA GLN A 41 4.94 9.22 -13.83
C GLN A 41 3.84 8.37 -13.21
N LYS A 42 2.93 7.84 -14.03
CA LYS A 42 1.84 6.95 -13.59
C LYS A 42 2.35 5.71 -12.84
N GLN A 43 3.47 5.15 -13.29
CA GLN A 43 4.11 4.01 -12.65
C GLN A 43 4.71 4.34 -11.28
N THR A 44 5.28 5.55 -11.15
CA THR A 44 5.85 6.01 -9.88
C THR A 44 4.75 6.28 -8.85
N ASP A 45 3.60 6.78 -9.31
CA ASP A 45 2.42 7.01 -8.47
C ASP A 45 1.79 5.68 -7.99
N LEU A 46 1.71 4.67 -8.86
CA LEU A 46 1.14 3.37 -8.51
C LEU A 46 1.98 2.62 -7.46
N LEU A 47 3.30 2.65 -7.63
CA LEU A 47 4.23 1.99 -6.71
C LEU A 47 4.34 2.75 -5.38
N LEU A 48 4.26 4.09 -5.41
CA LEU A 48 4.13 4.91 -4.22
C LEU A 48 2.84 4.56 -3.45
N ALA A 49 1.70 4.50 -4.14
CA ALA A 49 0.42 4.11 -3.54
C ALA A 49 0.49 2.69 -2.93
N ALA A 50 1.06 1.72 -3.65
CA ALA A 50 1.25 0.36 -3.14
C ALA A 50 2.10 0.35 -1.85
N SER A 51 3.19 1.13 -1.82
CA SER A 51 4.06 1.21 -0.65
C SER A 51 3.36 1.84 0.56
N ILE A 52 2.59 2.92 0.37
CA ILE A 52 1.85 3.59 1.43
C ILE A 52 0.79 2.64 2.01
N VAL A 53 0.02 1.98 1.15
CA VAL A 53 -0.99 1.00 1.57
C VAL A 53 -0.36 -0.16 2.34
N THR A 54 0.81 -0.64 1.90
CA THR A 54 1.55 -1.69 2.60
C THR A 54 2.08 -1.23 3.95
N MET A 55 2.55 0.03 4.08
CA MET A 55 2.94 0.61 5.37
C MET A 55 1.77 0.74 6.33
N ILE A 56 0.59 1.13 5.82
CA ILE A 56 -0.63 1.21 6.63
C ILE A 56 -0.99 -0.19 7.15
N ALA A 57 -1.04 -1.20 6.28
CA ALA A 57 -1.31 -2.58 6.67
C ALA A 57 -0.29 -3.08 7.71
N ALA A 58 1.00 -2.83 7.47
CA ALA A 58 2.07 -3.19 8.40
C ALA A 58 1.88 -2.55 9.78
N THR A 59 1.42 -1.31 9.83
CA THR A 59 1.16 -0.58 11.07
C THR A 59 0.01 -1.20 11.85
N PHE A 60 -1.08 -1.57 11.18
CA PHE A 60 -2.19 -2.29 11.82
C PHE A 60 -1.74 -3.62 12.40
N VAL A 61 -1.04 -4.45 11.61
CA VAL A 61 -0.56 -5.77 12.02
C VAL A 61 0.45 -5.65 13.18
N ALA A 62 1.40 -4.71 13.11
CA ALA A 62 2.35 -4.49 14.20
C ALA A 62 1.68 -3.96 15.48
N SER A 63 0.66 -3.10 15.35
CA SER A 63 -0.07 -2.57 16.50
C SER A 63 -0.87 -3.66 17.20
N LEU A 64 -1.54 -4.53 16.44
CA LEU A 64 -2.20 -5.72 16.98
C LEU A 64 -1.19 -6.69 17.61
N GLY A 65 -0.04 -6.88 16.96
CA GLY A 65 1.06 -7.68 17.49
C GLY A 65 1.55 -7.19 18.85
N TYR A 66 1.79 -5.88 18.97
CA TYR A 66 2.16 -5.23 20.23
C TYR A 66 1.09 -5.42 21.31
N LEU A 67 -0.19 -5.17 20.97
CA LEU A 67 -1.30 -5.39 21.90
C LEU A 67 -1.40 -6.84 22.35
N GLY A 68 -1.17 -7.82 21.46
CA GLY A 68 -1.16 -9.23 21.79
C GLY A 68 -0.08 -9.57 22.84
N VAL A 69 1.15 -9.11 22.63
CA VAL A 69 2.25 -9.33 23.59
C VAL A 69 1.98 -8.64 24.92
N PHE A 70 1.46 -7.42 24.90
CA PHE A 70 1.15 -6.68 26.11
C PHE A 70 0.04 -7.36 26.93
N GLN A 71 -1.06 -7.73 26.26
CA GLN A 71 -2.19 -8.42 26.88
C GLN A 71 -1.81 -9.80 27.43
N TYR A 72 -0.89 -10.51 26.79
CA TYR A 72 -0.39 -11.80 27.29
C TYR A 72 0.14 -11.69 28.73
N ILE A 73 0.93 -10.65 29.02
CA ILE A 73 1.51 -10.44 30.36
C ILE A 73 0.41 -10.09 31.35
N GLU A 74 -0.47 -9.14 31.01
CA GLU A 74 -1.56 -8.70 31.90
C GLU A 74 -2.56 -9.83 32.21
N LEU A 75 -2.90 -10.66 31.21
CA LEU A 75 -3.83 -11.78 31.37
C LEU A 75 -3.25 -12.87 32.28
N ILE A 76 -1.96 -13.18 32.18
CA ILE A 76 -1.32 -14.14 33.09
C ILE A 76 -1.44 -13.66 34.53
N ASP A 77 -1.08 -12.40 34.80
CA ASP A 77 -1.17 -11.84 36.15
C ASP A 77 -2.62 -11.79 36.63
N TYR A 78 -3.57 -11.46 35.76
CA TYR A 78 -5.00 -11.49 36.10
C TYR A 78 -5.47 -12.90 36.47
N TYR A 79 -5.14 -13.93 35.68
CA TYR A 79 -5.56 -15.30 35.94
C TYR A 79 -4.91 -15.90 37.20
N VAL A 80 -3.64 -15.60 37.45
CA VAL A 80 -2.94 -16.04 38.66
C VAL A 80 -3.52 -15.37 39.90
N ASN A 81 -3.67 -14.04 39.89
CA ASN A 81 -4.09 -13.30 41.09
C ASN A 81 -5.60 -13.43 41.37
N TYR A 82 -6.45 -13.41 40.35
CA TYR A 82 -7.90 -13.42 40.52
C TYR A 82 -8.49 -14.83 40.65
N TYR A 83 -8.04 -15.77 39.81
CA TYR A 83 -8.55 -17.15 39.80
C TYR A 83 -7.69 -18.12 40.60
N GLY A 84 -6.52 -17.70 41.11
CA GLY A 84 -5.62 -18.56 41.88
C GLY A 84 -4.99 -19.68 41.05
N LEU A 85 -4.93 -19.51 39.72
CA LEU A 85 -4.34 -20.49 38.81
C LEU A 85 -2.81 -20.54 38.97
N SER A 86 -2.21 -21.69 38.66
CA SER A 86 -0.76 -21.76 38.51
C SER A 86 -0.32 -20.95 37.29
N TYR A 87 0.91 -20.42 37.33
CA TYR A 87 1.49 -19.71 36.18
C TYR A 87 1.43 -20.52 34.88
N SER A 88 1.65 -21.84 34.95
CA SER A 88 1.59 -22.73 33.78
C SER A 88 0.19 -22.83 33.17
N ALA A 89 -0.85 -22.92 34.01
CA ALA A 89 -2.23 -22.99 33.52
C ALA A 89 -2.66 -21.64 32.93
N ALA A 90 -2.30 -20.53 33.59
CA ALA A 90 -2.58 -19.18 33.09
C ALA A 90 -1.89 -18.91 31.74
N SER A 91 -0.64 -19.34 31.56
CA SER A 91 0.07 -19.18 30.29
C SER A 91 -0.56 -19.96 29.15
N ASP A 92 -1.13 -21.16 29.41
CA ASP A 92 -1.79 -21.96 28.38
C ASP A 92 -3.05 -21.26 27.84
N PHE A 93 -3.82 -20.58 28.71
CA PHE A 93 -4.98 -19.78 28.29
C PHE A 93 -4.58 -18.52 27.51
N ALA A 94 -3.49 -17.87 27.91
CA ALA A 94 -3.01 -16.65 27.27
C ALA A 94 -2.18 -16.92 25.99
N LEU A 95 -1.76 -18.16 25.73
CA LEU A 95 -0.78 -18.51 24.69
C LEU A 95 -1.12 -17.96 23.30
N GLY A 96 -2.38 -17.95 22.90
CA GLY A 96 -2.78 -17.40 21.59
C GLY A 96 -2.44 -15.92 21.43
N PHE A 97 -2.51 -15.11 22.50
CA PHE A 97 -2.08 -13.70 22.50
C PHE A 97 -0.58 -13.55 22.21
N LEU A 98 0.23 -14.46 22.73
CA LEU A 98 1.65 -14.48 22.45
C LEU A 98 1.95 -14.89 21.00
N ILE A 99 1.24 -15.91 20.49
CA ILE A 99 1.43 -16.41 19.12
C ILE A 99 1.11 -15.33 18.10
N PHE A 100 -0.13 -14.80 18.09
CA PHE A 100 -0.47 -13.75 17.12
C PHE A 100 0.28 -12.45 17.42
N GLY A 101 0.64 -12.20 18.68
CA GLY A 101 1.44 -11.05 19.10
C GLY A 101 2.81 -11.01 18.42
N ILE A 102 3.57 -12.10 18.57
CA ILE A 102 4.90 -12.23 17.96
C ILE A 102 4.80 -12.27 16.44
N ASP A 103 3.87 -13.05 15.90
CA ASP A 103 3.66 -13.14 14.46
C ASP A 103 3.34 -11.76 13.85
N GLY A 104 2.43 -11.00 14.45
CA GLY A 104 2.08 -9.65 13.99
C GLY A 104 3.26 -8.67 14.04
N LEU A 105 4.11 -8.73 15.07
CA LEU A 105 5.32 -7.91 15.12
C LEU A 105 6.32 -8.28 14.03
N VAL A 106 6.54 -9.58 13.81
CA VAL A 106 7.44 -10.08 12.77
C VAL A 106 6.91 -9.71 11.38
N ALA A 107 5.64 -10.00 11.10
CA ALA A 107 5.00 -9.68 9.84
C ALA A 107 4.98 -8.17 9.56
N GLY A 108 4.67 -7.36 10.57
CA GLY A 108 4.72 -5.90 10.48
C GLY A 108 6.12 -5.38 10.16
N ALA A 109 7.17 -5.92 10.78
CA ALA A 109 8.55 -5.54 10.50
C ALA A 109 8.97 -5.89 9.06
N PHE A 110 8.65 -7.10 8.59
CA PHE A 110 8.90 -7.51 7.20
C PHE A 110 8.09 -6.70 6.20
N ALA A 111 6.84 -6.36 6.52
CA ALA A 111 5.97 -5.53 5.69
C ALA A 111 6.49 -4.10 5.55
N LEU A 112 6.94 -3.49 6.65
CA LEU A 112 7.61 -2.18 6.61
C LEU A 112 8.90 -2.23 5.79
N ALA A 113 9.75 -3.23 6.01
CA ALA A 113 10.97 -3.41 5.22
C ALA A 113 10.67 -3.58 3.72
N GLY A 114 9.66 -4.39 3.39
CA GLY A 114 9.18 -4.58 2.01
C GLY A 114 8.66 -3.29 1.39
N ALA A 115 7.88 -2.50 2.12
CA ALA A 115 7.39 -1.20 1.65
C ALA A 115 8.52 -0.19 1.43
N PHE A 116 9.54 -0.15 2.29
CA PHE A 116 10.74 0.67 2.06
C PHE A 116 11.54 0.20 0.84
N LEU A 117 11.61 -1.11 0.60
CA LEU A 117 12.28 -1.67 -0.58
C LEU A 117 11.52 -1.37 -1.87
N MET A 118 10.18 -1.31 -1.83
CA MET A 118 9.37 -0.81 -2.95
C MET A 118 9.86 0.58 -3.36
N LEU A 119 9.93 1.52 -2.41
CA LEU A 119 10.34 2.91 -2.67
C LEU A 119 11.73 3.03 -3.30
N LYS A 120 12.67 2.14 -2.94
CA LYS A 120 14.03 2.15 -3.51
C LYS A 120 14.15 1.51 -4.89
N ARG A 121 13.08 0.95 -5.47
CA ARG A 121 12.97 0.44 -6.85
C ARG A 121 14.03 -0.59 -7.29
N LYS A 122 14.86 -1.11 -6.37
CA LYS A 122 16.04 -1.95 -6.67
C LYS A 122 15.81 -3.44 -6.41
N TRP A 123 14.72 -3.81 -5.72
CA TRP A 123 14.45 -5.19 -5.29
C TRP A 123 12.95 -5.56 -5.34
N PHE A 124 12.37 -5.61 -6.54
CA PHE A 124 10.93 -5.84 -6.72
C PHE A 124 10.42 -7.18 -6.16
N MET A 125 11.21 -8.25 -6.23
CA MET A 125 10.86 -9.57 -5.66
C MET A 125 10.69 -9.51 -4.14
N PHE A 126 11.54 -8.76 -3.44
CA PHE A 126 11.45 -8.56 -1.99
C PHE A 126 10.31 -7.63 -1.59
N SER A 127 9.81 -6.83 -2.53
CA SER A 127 8.65 -5.97 -2.31
C SER A 127 7.35 -6.79 -2.15
N MET A 128 7.15 -7.84 -2.95
CA MET A 128 5.97 -8.73 -2.81
C MET A 128 5.87 -9.37 -1.44
N VAL A 129 7.01 -9.68 -0.82
CA VAL A 129 7.11 -10.21 0.54
C VAL A 129 6.39 -9.29 1.53
N GLY A 130 6.49 -7.97 1.35
CA GLY A 130 5.87 -7.00 2.24
C GLY A 130 4.33 -7.02 2.22
N THR A 131 3.72 -7.51 1.13
CA THR A 131 2.25 -7.66 1.03
C THR A 131 1.77 -9.04 1.47
N ILE A 132 2.61 -10.07 1.34
CA ILE A 132 2.26 -11.46 1.66
C ILE A 132 2.30 -11.70 3.17
N PHE A 133 3.31 -11.16 3.87
CA PHE A 133 3.48 -11.35 5.31
C PHE A 133 2.28 -10.85 6.13
N PRO A 134 1.73 -9.64 5.88
CA PRO A 134 0.51 -9.18 6.54
C PRO A 134 -0.68 -10.11 6.32
N LEU A 135 -0.88 -10.65 5.11
CA LEU A 135 -1.97 -11.59 4.83
C LEU A 135 -1.79 -12.92 5.57
N ALA A 136 -0.56 -13.42 5.64
CA ALA A 136 -0.25 -14.61 6.44
C ALA A 136 -0.53 -14.35 7.93
N SER A 137 -0.19 -13.15 8.42
CA SER A 137 -0.42 -12.77 9.80
C SER A 137 -1.90 -12.68 10.15
N VAL A 138 -2.70 -12.07 9.28
CA VAL A 138 -4.17 -12.05 9.41
C VAL A 138 -4.74 -13.47 9.57
N PHE A 139 -4.23 -14.40 8.77
CA PHE A 139 -4.67 -15.79 8.84
C PHE A 139 -4.27 -16.46 10.17
N VAL A 140 -3.05 -16.24 10.65
CA VAL A 140 -2.59 -16.74 11.96
C VAL A 140 -3.45 -16.16 13.08
N THR A 141 -3.68 -14.85 13.11
CA THR A 141 -4.55 -14.22 14.10
C THR A 141 -5.96 -14.81 14.06
N PHE A 142 -6.54 -14.99 12.87
CA PHE A 142 -7.86 -15.60 12.72
C PHE A 142 -7.92 -17.01 13.34
N VAL A 143 -6.92 -17.86 13.08
CA VAL A 143 -6.84 -19.20 13.66
C VAL A 143 -6.72 -19.14 15.19
N CYS A 144 -5.87 -18.26 15.73
CA CYS A 144 -5.74 -18.07 17.17
C CYS A 144 -7.07 -17.63 17.80
N VAL A 145 -7.76 -16.68 17.18
CA VAL A 145 -9.03 -16.16 17.68
C VAL A 145 -10.11 -17.27 17.72
N GLN A 146 -10.19 -18.12 16.68
CA GLN A 146 -11.13 -19.24 16.64
C GLN A 146 -10.77 -20.35 17.65
N GLN A 147 -9.49 -20.64 17.83
CA GLN A 147 -9.05 -21.72 18.72
C GLN A 147 -9.22 -21.36 20.20
N TYR A 148 -8.98 -20.10 20.57
CA TYR A 148 -8.96 -19.66 21.97
C TYR A 148 -10.24 -18.95 22.42
N ASN A 149 -11.21 -18.70 21.52
CA ASN A 149 -12.53 -18.11 21.83
C ASN A 149 -12.45 -16.84 22.69
N TYR A 150 -11.64 -15.86 22.26
CA TYR A 150 -11.49 -14.61 22.99
C TYR A 150 -12.75 -13.75 22.97
N GLY A 151 -13.13 -13.14 24.10
CA GLY A 151 -14.32 -12.29 24.24
C GLY A 151 -14.25 -10.92 23.55
N PHE A 152 -13.09 -10.53 23.02
CA PHE A 152 -12.86 -9.26 22.29
C PHE A 152 -12.75 -9.48 20.78
N THR A 153 -13.32 -10.59 20.30
CA THR A 153 -13.24 -11.08 18.92
C THR A 153 -13.57 -9.99 17.90
N ASP A 154 -14.60 -9.19 18.19
CA ASP A 154 -15.16 -8.22 17.24
C ASP A 154 -14.16 -7.12 16.86
N ILE A 155 -13.44 -6.56 17.84
CA ILE A 155 -12.46 -5.48 17.60
C ILE A 155 -11.24 -6.03 16.86
N LEU A 156 -10.77 -7.22 17.26
CA LEU A 156 -9.68 -7.93 16.60
C LEU A 156 -10.02 -8.23 15.14
N ILE A 157 -11.20 -8.82 14.89
CA ILE A 157 -11.67 -9.13 13.54
C ILE A 157 -11.78 -7.87 12.69
N PHE A 158 -12.29 -6.77 13.24
CA PHE A 158 -12.40 -5.52 12.48
C PHE A 158 -11.03 -4.99 12.02
N ALA A 159 -10.04 -4.97 12.93
CA ALA A 159 -8.69 -4.53 12.61
C ALA A 159 -7.99 -5.48 11.62
N GLU A 160 -8.23 -6.80 11.74
CA GLU A 160 -7.70 -7.81 10.83
C GLU A 160 -8.32 -7.72 9.43
N VAL A 161 -9.62 -7.47 9.32
CA VAL A 161 -10.29 -7.24 8.04
C VAL A 161 -9.73 -5.99 7.35
N ALA A 162 -9.48 -4.91 8.11
CA ALA A 162 -8.84 -3.71 7.58
C ALA A 162 -7.42 -4.02 7.06
N ALA A 163 -6.60 -4.70 7.86
CA ALA A 163 -5.25 -5.11 7.47
C ALA A 163 -5.25 -6.00 6.21
N ALA A 164 -6.20 -6.93 6.12
CA ALA A 164 -6.38 -7.81 4.96
C ALA A 164 -6.76 -7.01 3.70
N MET A 165 -7.71 -6.07 3.83
CA MET A 165 -8.13 -5.22 2.71
C MET A 165 -6.97 -4.37 2.19
N PHE A 166 -6.24 -3.69 3.07
CA PHE A 166 -5.08 -2.90 2.66
C PHE A 166 -4.02 -3.78 2.02
N SER A 167 -3.73 -4.95 2.60
CA SER A 167 -2.72 -5.86 2.04
C SER A 167 -3.12 -6.42 0.67
N PHE A 168 -4.40 -6.73 0.47
CA PHE A 168 -4.93 -7.17 -0.82
C PHE A 168 -4.85 -6.06 -1.88
N ILE A 169 -5.23 -4.82 -1.53
CA ILE A 169 -5.10 -3.66 -2.42
C ILE A 169 -3.61 -3.40 -2.75
N GLY A 170 -2.74 -3.42 -1.75
CA GLY A 170 -1.29 -3.25 -1.93
C GLY A 170 -0.70 -4.31 -2.84
N MET A 171 -1.14 -5.57 -2.69
CA MET A 171 -0.76 -6.67 -3.57
C MET A 171 -1.21 -6.40 -5.02
N LEU A 172 -2.48 -6.05 -5.25
CA LEU A 172 -2.99 -5.75 -6.59
C LEU A 172 -2.24 -4.60 -7.27
N LEU A 173 -1.97 -3.51 -6.55
CA LEU A 173 -1.20 -2.38 -7.06
C LEU A 173 0.24 -2.79 -7.40
N THR A 174 0.86 -3.61 -6.54
CA THR A 174 2.19 -4.15 -6.81
C THR A 174 2.18 -5.02 -8.08
N PHE A 175 1.21 -5.92 -8.25
CA PHE A 175 1.09 -6.73 -9.47
C PHE A 175 0.81 -5.90 -10.73
N ALA A 176 -0.07 -4.90 -10.64
CA ALA A 176 -0.37 -4.00 -11.75
C ALA A 176 0.89 -3.25 -12.19
N SER A 177 1.68 -2.75 -11.22
CA SER A 177 2.96 -2.10 -11.53
C SER A 177 3.92 -3.04 -12.26
N ARG A 178 3.94 -4.35 -11.94
CA ARG A 178 4.81 -5.35 -12.60
C ARG A 178 4.48 -5.53 -14.08
N LYS A 179 3.20 -5.55 -14.44
CA LYS A 179 2.74 -5.79 -15.82
C LYS A 179 3.12 -4.66 -16.79
N GLU A 180 3.42 -3.47 -16.28
CA GLU A 180 3.91 -2.35 -17.09
C GLU A 180 5.40 -2.48 -17.47
N TYR A 181 6.14 -3.46 -16.92
CA TYR A 181 7.58 -3.67 -17.18
C TYR A 181 7.91 -4.87 -18.08
N THR A 182 6.91 -5.65 -18.53
CA THR A 182 7.09 -6.84 -19.39
C THR A 182 6.37 -6.65 -20.70
#